data_AF-A0A9D1Y9C1-F1
#
_entry.id   AF-A0A9D1Y9C1-F1
#
_cell.length_a   1.000
_cell.length_b   1.000
_cell.length_c   1.000
_cell.angle_alpha   90.00
_cell.angle_beta   90.00
_cell.angle_gamma   90.00
#
_symmetry.space_group_name_H-M   'P 1'
#
loop_
_entity.id
_entity.type
_entity.pdbx_description
1 polymer ?
#
loop_
_entity_poly.entity_id
_entity_poly.type
_entity_poly.pdbx_seq_one_letter_code
_entity_poly.pdbx_strand_id
1 'polypeptide(L)'
;MPKKPNKGFRHVEHRRAMALLYTVLRLSVIGMLVAQFFNRNYENVFLCVLTLILFILPSLIERRFQVDLPDTLEIIILLFIYAAEILGEIQAYYILFPYWDT
;
A
#
# COMPACT_ATOMS: atom_id res chain seq x y z
N MET A 1 9.46 -7.23 41.39
CA MET A 1 10.33 -7.80 40.33
C MET A 1 9.77 -7.40 38.97
N PRO A 2 10.48 -6.61 38.13
CA PRO A 2 10.02 -6.30 36.79
C PRO A 2 10.16 -7.53 35.86
N LYS A 3 9.05 -7.97 35.25
CA LYS A 3 9.05 -9.04 34.24
C LYS A 3 9.84 -8.59 33.01
N LYS A 4 10.95 -9.27 32.68
CA LYS A 4 11.68 -9.04 31.43
C LYS A 4 10.75 -9.35 30.25
N PRO A 5 10.60 -8.44 29.27
CA PRO A 5 9.73 -8.67 28.12
C PRO A 5 10.28 -9.83 27.27
N ASN A 6 9.39 -10.77 26.95
CA ASN A 6 9.69 -12.02 26.28
C ASN A 6 9.98 -11.75 24.78
N LYS A 7 11.24 -11.86 24.35
CA LYS A 7 11.70 -11.55 22.98
C LYS A 7 10.98 -12.38 21.89
N GLY A 8 10.48 -13.57 22.22
CA GLY A 8 9.75 -14.44 21.28
C GLY A 8 8.39 -13.88 20.82
N PHE A 9 7.73 -13.05 21.63
CA PHE A 9 6.43 -12.46 21.28
C PHE A 9 6.55 -11.39 20.19
N ARG A 10 7.62 -10.58 20.23
CA ARG A 10 7.83 -9.46 19.31
C ARG A 10 8.00 -9.88 17.84
N HIS A 11 8.56 -11.06 17.57
CA HIS A 11 8.74 -11.56 16.20
C HIS A 11 7.44 -12.05 15.56
N VAL A 12 6.51 -12.58 16.34
CA VAL A 12 5.20 -13.04 15.83
C VAL A 12 4.30 -11.85 15.54
N GLU A 13 4.34 -10.81 16.39
CA GLU A 13 3.56 -9.59 16.17
C GLU A 13 4.01 -8.82 14.93
N HIS A 14 5.31 -8.70 14.66
CA HIS A 14 5.79 -8.03 13.45
C HIS A 14 5.26 -8.70 12.17
N ARG A 15 5.35 -10.04 12.08
CA ARG A 15 4.82 -10.78 10.91
C ARG A 15 3.31 -10.60 10.74
N ARG A 16 2.56 -10.61 11.84
CA ARG A 16 1.11 -10.37 11.81
C ARG A 16 0.78 -8.94 11.42
N ALA A 17 1.51 -7.95 11.93
CA ALA A 17 1.33 -6.55 11.57
C ALA A 17 1.58 -6.33 10.07
N MET A 18 2.64 -6.90 9.50
CA MET A 18 2.92 -6.79 8.06
C MET A 18 1.83 -7.44 7.21
N ALA A 19 1.38 -8.65 7.58
CA ALA A 19 0.27 -9.32 6.88
C ALA A 19 -1.05 -8.52 6.98
N LEU A 20 -1.29 -7.91 8.14
CA LEU A 20 -2.49 -7.11 8.38
C LEU A 20 -2.45 -5.81 7.57
N LEU A 21 -1.31 -5.11 7.54
CA LEU A 21 -1.10 -3.92 6.71
C LEU A 21 -1.36 -4.22 5.24
N TYR A 22 -0.77 -5.30 4.72
CA TYR A 22 -0.96 -5.73 3.34
C TYR A 22 -2.43 -6.02 3.01
N THR A 23 -3.12 -6.73 3.91
CA THR A 23 -4.54 -7.06 3.74
C THR A 23 -5.41 -5.80 3.77
N VAL A 24 -5.17 -4.90 4.73
CA VAL A 24 -5.92 -3.65 4.86
C VAL A 24 -5.71 -2.74 3.65
N LEU A 25 -4.47 -2.61 3.16
CA LEU A 25 -4.15 -1.83 1.96
C LEU A 25 -4.87 -2.38 0.72
N ARG A 26 -4.87 -3.71 0.51
CA ARG A 26 -5.59 -4.30 -0.62
C ARG A 26 -7.10 -4.10 -0.52
N LEU A 27 -7.67 -4.31 0.66
CA LEU A 27 -9.11 -4.12 0.88
C LEU A 27 -9.53 -2.65 0.73
N SER A 28 -8.69 -1.70 1.14
CA SER A 28 -8.99 -0.26 0.99
C SER A 28 -9.02 0.17 -0.48
N VAL A 29 -8.08 -0.32 -1.31
CA VAL A 29 -8.07 -0.05 -2.76
C VAL A 29 -9.29 -0.67 -3.44
N ILE A 30 -9.67 -1.90 -3.08
CA ILE A 30 -10.89 -2.53 -3.62
C ILE A 30 -12.14 -1.74 -3.20
N GLY A 31 -12.20 -1.27 -1.94
CA GLY A 31 -13.28 -0.41 -1.47
C GLY A 31 -13.38 0.90 -2.25
N MET A 32 -12.24 1.56 -2.50
CA MET A 32 -12.16 2.75 -3.34
C MET A 32 -12.63 2.47 -4.77
N LEU A 33 -12.19 1.37 -5.39
CA LEU A 33 -12.61 0.96 -6.73
C LEU A 33 -14.13 0.85 -6.82
N VAL A 34 -14.76 0.17 -5.86
CA VAL A 34 -16.22 0.01 -5.80
C VAL A 34 -16.90 1.37 -5.60
N ALA A 35 -16.41 2.20 -4.67
CA ALA A 35 -16.97 3.52 -4.42
C ALA A 35 -16.91 4.43 -5.66
N GLN A 36 -15.77 4.46 -6.35
CA GLN A 36 -15.58 5.26 -7.56
C GLN A 36 -16.41 4.76 -8.74
N PHE A 37 -16.60 3.43 -8.83
CA PHE A 37 -17.50 2.82 -9.81
C PHE A 37 -18.95 3.31 -9.64
N PHE A 38 -19.45 3.39 -8.40
CA PHE A 38 -20.76 3.98 -8.12
C PHE A 38 -20.81 5.49 -8.37
N ASN A 39 -19.73 6.22 -8.08
CA ASN A 39 -19.63 7.66 -8.37
C ASN A 39 -19.52 7.98 -9.87
N ARG A 40 -19.46 6.97 -10.77
CA ARG A 40 -19.24 7.13 -12.22
C ARG A 40 -17.99 7.95 -12.57
N ASN A 41 -17.03 8.04 -11.66
CA ASN A 41 -15.77 8.71 -11.93
C ASN A 41 -14.81 7.70 -12.56
N TYR A 42 -14.90 7.59 -13.89
CA TYR A 42 -14.16 6.60 -14.67
C TYR A 42 -12.64 6.82 -14.63
N GLU A 43 -12.17 8.06 -14.42
CA GLU A 43 -10.73 8.35 -14.20
C GLU A 43 -10.25 7.67 -12.92
N ASN A 44 -10.95 7.89 -11.81
CA ASN A 44 -10.57 7.27 -10.53
C ASN A 44 -10.71 5.74 -10.55
N VAL A 45 -11.68 5.21 -11.30
CA VAL A 45 -11.82 3.76 -11.51
C VAL A 45 -10.60 3.21 -12.26
N PHE A 46 -10.16 3.89 -13.32
CA PHE A 46 -8.96 3.50 -14.07
C PHE A 46 -7.71 3.52 -13.18
N LEU A 47 -7.51 4.58 -12.39
CA LEU A 47 -6.39 4.70 -11.45
C LEU A 47 -6.43 3.59 -10.38
N CYS A 48 -7.60 3.25 -9.85
CA CYS A 48 -7.74 2.12 -8.92
C CYS A 48 -7.35 0.78 -9.57
N VAL A 49 -7.75 0.53 -10.83
CA VAL A 49 -7.33 -0.67 -11.57
C VAL A 49 -5.81 -0.67 -11.80
N LEU A 50 -5.24 0.47 -12.18
CA LEU A 50 -3.79 0.63 -12.34
C LEU A 50 -3.05 0.35 -11.03
N THR A 51 -3.56 0.85 -9.90
CA THR A 51 -3.03 0.60 -8.55
C THR A 51 -3.00 -0.89 -8.23
N LEU A 52 -4.07 -1.63 -8.54
CA LEU A 52 -4.13 -3.09 -8.33
C LEU A 52 -3.07 -3.82 -9.19
N ILE A 53 -2.84 -3.37 -10.42
CA ILE A 53 -1.78 -3.90 -11.28
C ILE A 53 -0.39 -3.56 -10.72
N LEU A 54 -0.19 -2.33 -10.28
CA LEU A 54 1.04 -1.86 -9.63
C LEU A 54 1.34 -2.63 -8.34
N PHE A 55 0.33 -3.06 -7.59
CA PHE A 55 0.52 -3.91 -6.41
C PHE A 55 1.01 -5.33 -6.75
N ILE A 56 0.88 -5.77 -8.00
CA ILE A 56 1.41 -7.06 -8.47
C ILE A 56 2.88 -6.91 -8.90
N LEU A 57 3.31 -5.71 -9.32
CA LEU A 57 4.68 -5.43 -9.74
C LEU A 57 5.76 -5.79 -8.71
N PRO A 58 5.68 -5.41 -7.42
CA PRO A 58 6.75 -5.74 -6.47
C PRO A 58 6.96 -7.25 -6.36
N SER A 59 5.88 -8.03 -6.24
CA SER A 59 5.95 -9.49 -6.19
C SER A 59 6.45 -10.12 -7.51
N LEU A 60 6.20 -9.48 -8.65
CA LEU A 60 6.77 -9.91 -9.94
C LEU A 60 8.26 -9.61 -10.04
N ILE A 61 8.72 -8.45 -9.55
CA ILE A 61 10.13 -8.05 -9.55
C ILE A 61 10.95 -9.00 -8.68
N GLU A 62 10.48 -9.33 -7.48
CA GLU A 62 11.08 -10.35 -6.60
C GLU A 62 11.29 -11.67 -7.34
N ARG A 63 10.22 -12.16 -7.98
CA ARG A 63 10.26 -13.44 -8.71
C ARG A 63 11.16 -13.40 -9.94
N ARG A 64 11.28 -12.24 -10.61
CA ARG A 64 12.07 -12.05 -11.83
C ARG A 64 13.55 -11.84 -11.55
N PHE A 65 13.90 -11.08 -10.52
CA PHE A 65 15.30 -10.76 -10.21
C PHE A 65 16.01 -11.83 -9.39
N GLN A 66 15.31 -12.84 -8.84
CA GLN A 66 15.86 -13.84 -7.91
C GLN A 66 16.59 -13.23 -6.70
N VAL A 67 16.40 -11.94 -6.46
CA VAL A 67 16.88 -11.22 -5.29
C VAL A 67 15.72 -11.24 -4.31
N ASP A 68 15.94 -11.81 -3.14
CA ASP A 68 15.04 -11.66 -2.01
C ASP A 68 15.05 -10.18 -1.59
N LEU A 69 14.12 -9.38 -2.15
CA LEU A 69 13.89 -8.04 -1.63
C LEU A 69 13.41 -8.20 -0.18
N PRO A 70 13.95 -7.42 0.77
CA PRO A 70 13.49 -7.50 2.14
C PRO A 70 12.01 -7.09 2.18
N ASP A 71 11.16 -7.86 2.86
CA ASP A 71 9.70 -7.62 3.01
C ASP A 71 9.36 -6.16 3.34
N THR A 72 10.24 -5.47 4.08
CA THR A 72 10.13 -4.04 4.38
C THR A 72 10.07 -3.15 3.14
N LEU A 73 10.86 -3.45 2.11
CA LEU A 73 10.97 -2.66 0.88
C LEU A 73 9.73 -2.86 -0.01
N GLU A 74 9.21 -4.10 -0.10
CA GLU A 74 7.92 -4.36 -0.77
C GLU A 74 6.81 -3.51 -0.14
N ILE A 75 6.73 -3.44 1.19
CA ILE A 75 5.75 -2.62 1.90
C ILE A 75 5.94 -1.13 1.61
N ILE A 76 7.19 -0.64 1.59
CA ILE A 76 7.48 0.77 1.26
C ILE A 76 6.99 1.11 -0.16
N ILE A 77 7.24 0.24 -1.14
CA ILE A 77 6.75 0.43 -2.51
C ILE A 77 5.23 0.44 -2.55
N LEU A 78 4.57 -0.50 -1.89
CA LEU A 78 3.10 -0.57 -1.83
C LEU A 78 2.49 0.69 -1.18
N LEU A 79 3.08 1.16 -0.08
CA LEU A 79 2.66 2.40 0.59
C LEU A 79 2.87 3.62 -0.30
N PHE A 80 3.99 3.70 -1.01
CA PHE A 80 4.29 4.79 -1.93
C PHE A 80 3.29 4.85 -3.08
N ILE A 81 3.01 3.70 -3.72
CA ILE A 81 2.00 3.59 -4.79
C ILE A 81 0.63 4.02 -4.25
N TYR A 82 0.23 3.52 -3.08
CA TYR A 82 -1.05 3.88 -2.47
C TYR A 82 -1.15 5.39 -2.20
N ALA A 83 -0.08 5.99 -1.68
CA ALA A 83 -0.03 7.43 -1.42
C ALA A 83 -0.11 8.25 -2.72
N ALA A 84 0.63 7.86 -3.75
CA ALA A 84 0.64 8.56 -5.03
C ALA A 84 -0.73 8.51 -5.73
N GLU A 85 -1.33 7.32 -5.81
CA GLU A 85 -2.58 7.12 -6.55
C GLU A 85 -3.80 7.59 -5.74
N ILE A 86 -3.94 7.16 -4.49
CA ILE A 86 -5.17 7.40 -3.72
C ILE A 86 -5.13 8.77 -3.02
N LEU A 87 -4.03 9.11 -2.37
CA LEU A 87 -3.89 10.41 -1.70
C LEU A 87 -3.65 11.53 -2.72
N GLY A 88 -2.79 11.27 -3.70
CA GLY A 88 -2.43 12.23 -4.74
C GLY A 88 -3.57 12.55 -5.70
N GLU A 89 -4.10 11.55 -6.39
CA GLU A 89 -5.12 11.75 -7.43
C GLU A 89 -6.52 11.85 -6.83
N ILE A 90 -6.97 10.83 -6.08
CA ILE A 90 -8.36 10.78 -5.60
C ILE A 90 -8.65 11.86 -4.55
N GLN A 91 -7.69 12.15 -3.66
CA GLN A 91 -7.83 13.20 -2.66
C GLN A 91 -7.24 14.56 -3.10
N ALA A 92 -6.69 14.64 -4.32
CA ALA A 92 -6.07 15.82 -4.90
C ALA A 92 -4.99 16.49 -4.02
N TYR A 93 -4.30 15.72 -3.16
CA TYR A 93 -3.32 16.29 -2.22
C TYR A 93 -2.13 16.98 -2.90
N TYR A 94 -1.78 16.57 -4.12
CA TYR A 94 -0.77 17.26 -4.94
C TYR A 94 -1.12 18.72 -5.21
N ILE A 95 -2.40 19.05 -5.25
CA ILE A 95 -2.92 20.39 -5.55
C ILE A 95 -3.27 21.13 -4.25
N LEU A 96 -3.73 20.39 -3.23
CA LEU A 96 -4.22 20.96 -1.98
C LEU A 96 -3.10 21.54 -1.09
N PHE A 97 -1.89 20.99 -1.18
CA PHE A 97 -0.73 21.47 -0.43
C PHE A 97 0.22 22.29 -1.34
N PRO A 98 0.28 23.62 -1.18
CA PRO A 98 1.26 24.42 -1.91
C PRO A 98 2.69 23.99 -1.54
N TYR A 99 3.59 23.94 -2.54
CA TYR A 99 5.00 23.48 -2.47
C TYR A 99 5.24 21.96 -2.36
N TRP A 100 4.24 21.13 -2.64
CA TRP A 100 4.45 19.68 -2.67
C TRP A 100 5.29 19.23 -3.89
N ASP A 101 5.17 19.92 -5.03
CA ASP A 101 5.82 19.60 -6.30
C ASP A 101 6.54 20.82 -6.93
N THR A 102 6.79 21.90 -6.17
CA THR A 102 7.41 23.16 -6.65
C THR A 102 8.57 23.57 -5.75
#